data_AF-A0AA38RPD3-F1
#
_entry.id   AF-A0AA38RPD3-F1
#
_cell.length_a   1.000
_cell.length_b   1.000
_cell.length_c   1.000
_cell.angle_alpha   90.00
_cell.angle_beta   90.00
_cell.angle_gamma   90.00
#
_symmetry.space_group_name_H-M   'P 1'
#
loop_
_entity.id
_entity.type
_entity.pdbx_description
1 polymer ?
#
loop_
_entity_poly.entity_id
_entity_poly.type
_entity_poly.pdbx_seq_one_letter_code
_entity_poly.pdbx_strand_id
1 'polypeptide(L)'
;RMVRKGVERLGEGGRTAVEGLERKKGDWGGEGGYQIDEILGINAVRVEIEEGVEAMGLWVEFSRINHDCQPNAMYRFSPKTLALEVFPYRTIQPGEEITVSYTPISMPRHERRAHLRQVWGFDCACALCRSTASRDDDDNDDDDDDDDNDDDDDDDDNDDDAATRTTSDSDHRRERVGELRQSVMKAASEQYFENALVMAREWLEVGEEAGVPPPMGEWYDVVARLSFEVGDLEAAKRYAMLAVDAWRRFGGVDSTDLDVARVYMMELGRLARGTRLETRGVRNMFGDA
;
A
#
# COMPACT_ATOMS: atom_id res chain seq x y z
N ARG A 1 28.93 -15.19 -7.95
CA ARG A 1 27.45 -15.08 -7.89
C ARG A 1 26.92 -14.56 -9.24
N MET A 2 25.73 -14.98 -9.70
CA MET A 2 25.19 -14.60 -11.03
C MET A 2 25.01 -13.09 -11.20
N VAL A 3 24.58 -12.43 -10.13
CA VAL A 3 24.37 -10.98 -10.04
C VAL A 3 25.61 -10.17 -10.41
N ARG A 4 26.75 -10.45 -9.76
CA ARG A 4 28.04 -9.81 -10.06
C ARG A 4 28.41 -9.97 -11.54
N LYS A 5 28.26 -11.19 -12.09
CA LYS A 5 28.53 -11.44 -13.51
C LYS A 5 27.59 -10.65 -14.43
N GLY A 6 26.36 -10.38 -13.99
CA GLY A 6 25.41 -9.52 -14.70
C GLY A 6 25.91 -8.07 -14.78
N VAL A 7 26.35 -7.52 -13.66
CA VAL A 7 26.90 -6.15 -13.58
C VAL A 7 28.22 -6.03 -14.36
N GLU A 8 29.10 -7.03 -14.28
CA GLU A 8 30.35 -7.09 -15.05
C GLU A 8 30.14 -7.09 -16.57
N ARG A 9 28.96 -7.51 -17.05
CA ARG A 9 28.58 -7.48 -18.48
C ARG A 9 28.04 -6.13 -18.93
N LEU A 10 27.74 -5.21 -18.02
CA LEU A 10 27.31 -3.86 -18.37
C LEU A 10 28.48 -3.05 -18.93
N GLY A 11 28.16 -2.11 -19.83
CA GLY A 11 29.11 -1.08 -20.25
C GLY A 11 29.60 -0.24 -19.06
N GLU A 12 30.71 0.48 -19.23
CA GLU A 12 31.32 1.30 -18.16
C GLU A 12 30.31 2.24 -17.50
N GLY A 13 29.54 3.01 -18.28
CA GLY A 13 28.51 3.89 -17.73
C GLY A 13 27.44 3.17 -16.92
N GLY A 14 27.02 1.97 -17.34
CA GLY A 14 26.05 1.15 -16.60
C GLY A 14 26.61 0.64 -15.26
N ARG A 15 27.88 0.23 -15.24
CA ARG A 15 28.56 -0.17 -14.00
C ARG A 15 28.69 0.99 -13.03
N THR A 16 29.17 2.14 -13.51
CA THR A 16 29.28 3.36 -12.69
C THR A 16 27.93 3.81 -12.14
N ALA A 17 26.87 3.72 -12.95
CA ALA A 17 25.52 4.08 -12.54
C ALA A 17 25.01 3.19 -11.40
N VAL A 18 25.24 1.87 -11.48
CA VAL A 18 24.89 0.91 -10.40
C VAL A 18 25.76 1.13 -9.16
N GLU A 19 27.07 1.31 -9.32
CA GLU A 19 28.00 1.51 -8.20
C GLU A 19 27.77 2.83 -7.45
N GLY A 20 27.16 3.81 -8.11
CA GLY A 20 26.78 5.10 -7.55
C GLY A 20 25.44 5.12 -6.81
N LEU A 21 24.77 3.97 -6.66
CA LEU A 21 23.59 3.83 -5.81
C LEU A 21 23.97 3.65 -4.33
N GLU A 22 23.01 3.98 -3.46
CA GLU A 22 23.16 3.90 -2.01
C GLU A 22 23.43 2.45 -1.57
N ARG A 23 24.15 2.29 -0.46
CA ARG A 23 24.53 0.97 0.05
C ARG A 23 24.20 0.85 1.51
N LYS A 24 23.46 -0.19 1.87
CA LYS A 24 23.30 -0.54 3.27
C LYS A 24 24.42 -1.49 3.70
N LYS A 25 25.40 -0.95 4.44
CA LYS A 25 26.44 -1.75 5.10
C LYS A 25 25.80 -2.56 6.23
N GLY A 26 25.84 -3.89 6.15
CA GLY A 26 25.26 -4.77 7.15
C GLY A 26 25.25 -6.24 6.74
N ASP A 27 24.89 -7.11 7.70
CA ASP A 27 25.04 -8.58 7.75
C ASP A 27 24.37 -9.42 6.65
N TRP A 28 23.93 -8.82 5.53
CA TRP A 28 23.44 -9.54 4.35
C TRP A 28 24.50 -10.45 3.69
N GLY A 29 25.75 -10.32 4.13
CA GLY A 29 26.83 -11.23 3.81
C GLY A 29 27.61 -11.58 5.06
N GLY A 30 27.44 -12.80 5.57
CA GLY A 30 28.49 -13.44 6.34
C GLY A 30 29.84 -13.31 5.62
N GLU A 31 30.94 -13.36 6.38
CA GLU A 31 32.33 -13.13 5.94
C GLU A 31 32.55 -13.30 4.41
N GLY A 32 32.56 -12.18 3.68
CA GLY A 32 32.78 -12.16 2.22
C GLY A 32 31.66 -11.56 1.34
N GLY A 33 30.73 -10.78 1.90
CA GLY A 33 29.71 -10.05 1.13
C GLY A 33 30.32 -9.17 0.02
N TYR A 34 29.79 -9.27 -1.20
CA TYR A 34 30.22 -8.39 -2.29
C TYR A 34 29.48 -7.05 -2.20
N GLN A 35 30.18 -5.94 -2.44
CA GLN A 35 29.61 -4.59 -2.52
C GLN A 35 28.32 -4.50 -3.37
N ILE A 36 28.23 -5.30 -4.42
CA ILE A 36 27.05 -5.33 -5.31
C ILE A 36 25.79 -5.87 -4.62
N ASP A 37 25.96 -6.76 -3.64
CA ASP A 37 24.85 -7.33 -2.89
C ASP A 37 24.27 -6.29 -1.92
N GLU A 38 25.12 -5.42 -1.34
CA GLU A 38 24.70 -4.29 -0.50
C GLU A 38 23.90 -3.25 -1.29
N ILE A 39 24.28 -3.01 -2.55
CA ILE A 39 23.53 -2.14 -3.46
C ILE A 39 22.16 -2.77 -3.75
N LEU A 40 22.14 -4.02 -4.21
CA LEU A 40 20.89 -4.63 -4.66
C LEU A 40 19.90 -4.90 -3.53
N GLY A 41 20.39 -5.13 -2.31
CA GLY A 41 19.53 -5.38 -1.16
C GLY A 41 18.53 -4.27 -0.85
N ILE A 42 18.88 -3.02 -1.18
CA ILE A 42 18.01 -1.86 -0.94
C ILE A 42 17.59 -1.13 -2.23
N ASN A 43 18.09 -1.50 -3.40
CA ASN A 43 17.74 -0.80 -4.65
C ASN A 43 16.94 -1.66 -5.63
N ALA A 44 16.95 -2.99 -5.48
CA ALA A 44 16.25 -3.88 -6.38
C ALA A 44 14.77 -4.01 -6.04
N VAL A 45 13.93 -4.01 -7.07
CA VAL A 45 12.47 -4.13 -6.95
C VAL A 45 12.06 -5.54 -7.37
N ARG A 46 11.20 -6.17 -6.57
CA ARG A 46 10.55 -7.42 -6.97
C ARG A 46 9.50 -7.13 -8.03
N VAL A 47 9.57 -7.84 -9.15
CA VAL A 47 8.63 -7.73 -10.27
C VAL A 47 8.22 -9.11 -10.74
N GLU A 48 7.10 -9.18 -11.43
CA GLU A 48 6.63 -10.38 -12.11
C GLU A 48 6.84 -10.20 -13.62
N ILE A 49 7.75 -10.98 -14.22
CA ILE A 49 8.14 -10.85 -15.64
C ILE A 49 7.24 -11.65 -16.58
N GLU A 50 6.65 -12.72 -16.07
CA GLU A 50 5.67 -13.59 -16.71
C GLU A 50 4.75 -14.11 -15.60
N GLU A 51 3.58 -14.63 -15.96
CA GLU A 51 2.58 -15.11 -14.99
C GLU A 51 3.20 -16.13 -14.01
N GLY A 52 3.22 -15.77 -12.72
CA GLY A 52 3.80 -16.58 -11.64
C GLY A 52 5.34 -16.63 -11.60
N VAL A 53 6.02 -15.85 -12.44
CA VAL A 53 7.48 -15.80 -12.51
C VAL A 53 7.99 -14.49 -11.91
N GLU A 54 8.38 -14.56 -10.65
CA GLU A 54 9.00 -13.44 -9.95
C GLU A 54 10.49 -13.27 -10.29
N ALA A 55 10.93 -12.02 -10.38
CA ALA A 55 12.31 -11.63 -10.56
C ALA A 55 12.65 -10.40 -9.70
N MET A 56 13.94 -10.19 -9.44
CA MET A 56 14.45 -8.93 -8.89
C MET A 56 15.04 -8.11 -10.03
N GLY A 57 14.55 -6.89 -10.23
CA GLY A 57 15.07 -5.96 -11.23
C GLY A 57 15.69 -4.72 -10.58
N LEU A 58 16.67 -4.12 -11.26
CA LEU A 58 17.30 -2.87 -10.84
C LEU A 58 17.09 -1.81 -11.93
N TRP A 59 16.44 -0.71 -11.57
CA TRP A 59 16.25 0.46 -12.43
C TRP A 59 16.90 1.66 -11.76
N VAL A 60 18.12 2.01 -12.21
CA VAL A 60 18.97 3.01 -11.55
C VAL A 60 18.25 4.34 -11.33
N GLU A 61 17.47 4.82 -12.31
CA GLU A 61 16.73 6.09 -12.18
C GLU A 61 15.60 6.00 -11.14
N PHE A 62 14.91 4.87 -11.07
CA PHE A 62 13.87 4.64 -10.07
C PHE A 62 14.45 4.53 -8.67
N SER A 63 15.60 3.85 -8.52
CA SER A 63 16.27 3.66 -7.22
C SER A 63 16.73 4.98 -6.58
N ARG A 64 16.65 6.12 -7.28
CA ARG A 64 16.92 7.46 -6.75
C ARG A 64 15.70 8.13 -6.12
N ILE A 65 14.50 7.59 -6.30
CA ILE A 65 13.26 8.18 -5.81
C ILE A 65 13.09 7.83 -4.34
N ASN A 66 13.05 8.84 -3.48
CA ASN A 66 12.95 8.66 -2.04
C ASN A 66 11.57 8.18 -1.57
N HIS A 67 11.55 7.70 -0.33
CA HIS A 67 10.33 7.31 0.37
C HIS A 67 9.54 8.50 0.92
N ASP A 68 8.22 8.45 0.78
CA ASP A 68 7.29 9.15 1.68
C ASP A 68 6.12 8.20 2.03
N CYS A 69 5.61 8.27 3.26
CA CYS A 69 4.44 7.49 3.69
C CYS A 69 3.13 8.00 3.05
N GLN A 70 3.14 9.23 2.55
CA GLN A 70 2.09 9.84 1.74
C GLN A 70 2.68 10.31 0.40
N PRO A 71 3.04 9.36 -0.48
CA PRO A 71 3.79 9.66 -1.69
C PRO A 71 2.95 10.47 -2.69
N ASN A 72 3.62 11.17 -3.60
CA ASN A 72 2.98 11.90 -4.69
C ASN A 72 3.02 11.16 -6.03
N ALA A 73 3.83 10.12 -6.14
CA ALA A 73 3.89 9.22 -7.28
C ALA A 73 3.68 7.75 -6.86
N MET A 74 3.27 6.97 -7.84
CA MET A 74 3.23 5.52 -7.77
C MET A 74 4.06 4.96 -8.93
N TYR A 75 4.32 3.66 -8.90
CA TYR A 75 5.02 2.99 -9.97
C TYR A 75 4.37 1.66 -10.33
N ARG A 76 4.62 1.22 -11.56
CA ARG A 76 4.22 -0.11 -12.04
C ARG A 76 5.30 -0.70 -12.94
N PHE A 77 5.28 -2.01 -13.11
CA PHE A 77 6.16 -2.70 -14.04
C PHE A 77 5.36 -3.19 -15.26
N SER A 78 5.88 -2.97 -16.47
CA SER A 78 5.32 -3.54 -17.70
C SER A 78 6.16 -4.76 -18.11
N PRO A 79 5.63 -6.00 -18.01
CA PRO A 79 6.35 -7.20 -18.44
C PRO A 79 6.60 -7.21 -19.96
N LYS A 80 5.79 -6.50 -20.76
CA LYS A 80 5.97 -6.42 -22.21
C LYS A 80 7.15 -5.55 -22.64
N THR A 81 7.37 -4.45 -21.93
CA THR A 81 8.45 -3.50 -22.25
C THR A 81 9.67 -3.64 -21.34
N LEU A 82 9.54 -4.39 -20.25
CA LEU A 82 10.49 -4.50 -19.14
C LEU A 82 10.83 -3.14 -18.49
N ALA A 83 9.93 -2.16 -18.64
CA ALA A 83 10.07 -0.84 -18.06
C ALA A 83 9.37 -0.76 -16.71
N LEU A 84 9.99 -0.01 -15.79
CA LEU A 84 9.35 0.47 -14.58
C LEU A 84 8.85 1.89 -14.84
N GLU A 85 7.54 2.07 -14.81
CA GLU A 85 6.87 3.34 -15.08
C GLU A 85 6.53 4.03 -13.76
N VAL A 86 6.97 5.28 -13.60
CA VAL A 86 6.61 6.14 -12.46
C VAL A 86 5.60 7.17 -12.94
N PHE A 87 4.51 7.33 -12.23
CA PHE A 87 3.43 8.23 -12.63
C PHE A 87 2.83 8.96 -11.43
N PRO A 88 2.33 10.20 -11.62
CA PRO A 88 1.76 10.99 -10.53
C PRO A 88 0.45 10.38 -10.04
N TYR A 89 0.32 10.24 -8.72
CA TYR A 89 -0.96 9.92 -8.08
C TYR A 89 -1.82 11.17 -7.89
N ARG A 90 -1.18 12.28 -7.52
CA ARG A 90 -1.75 13.61 -7.39
C ARG A 90 -0.95 14.62 -8.20
N THR A 91 -1.46 15.84 -8.30
CA THR A 91 -0.69 16.96 -8.87
C THR A 91 0.62 17.14 -8.10
N ILE A 92 1.72 17.25 -8.84
CA ILE A 92 3.08 17.51 -8.32
C ILE A 92 3.47 18.93 -8.75
N GLN A 93 3.82 19.78 -7.79
CA GLN A 93 4.19 21.17 -8.08
C GLN A 93 5.66 21.30 -8.51
N PRO A 94 6.04 22.33 -9.29
CA PRO A 94 7.44 22.59 -9.60
C PRO A 94 8.28 22.76 -8.33
N GLY A 95 9.39 22.01 -8.25
CA GLY A 95 10.28 22.00 -7.07
C GLY A 95 9.85 21.04 -5.97
N GLU A 96 8.68 20.40 -6.07
CA GLU A 96 8.29 19.30 -5.19
C GLU A 96 9.08 18.04 -5.54
N GLU A 97 9.65 17.37 -4.53
CA GLU A 97 10.35 16.10 -4.71
C GLU A 97 9.37 15.00 -5.11
N ILE A 98 9.74 14.16 -6.08
CA ILE A 98 8.97 12.97 -6.44
C ILE A 98 9.27 11.88 -5.42
N THR A 99 8.24 11.32 -4.81
CA THR A 99 8.36 10.27 -3.79
C THR A 99 7.43 9.10 -4.06
N VAL A 100 7.84 7.91 -3.64
CA VAL A 100 7.04 6.66 -3.68
C VAL A 100 6.98 6.03 -2.30
N SER A 101 6.06 5.10 -2.07
CA SER A 101 6.06 4.32 -0.82
C SER A 101 6.95 3.08 -0.95
N TYR A 102 7.86 2.86 0.00
CA TYR A 102 8.67 1.64 0.08
C TYR A 102 7.97 0.55 0.90
N THR A 103 6.90 0.90 1.60
CA THR A 103 6.09 0.00 2.42
C THR A 103 4.67 -0.07 1.89
N PRO A 104 3.89 -1.09 2.26
CA PRO A 104 2.44 -1.03 2.15
C PRO A 104 1.93 0.26 2.82
N ILE A 105 1.04 0.97 2.14
CA ILE A 105 0.56 2.29 2.59
C ILE A 105 -0.39 2.16 3.78
N SER A 106 -1.03 0.99 3.93
CA SER A 106 -1.88 0.60 5.06
C SER A 106 -1.10 0.14 6.31
N MET A 107 0.23 0.10 6.26
CA MET A 107 1.04 -0.36 7.40
C MET A 107 0.98 0.67 8.55
N PRO A 108 0.66 0.26 9.79
CA PRO A 108 0.62 1.15 10.95
C PRO A 108 1.97 1.85 11.18
N ARG A 109 1.96 3.06 11.75
CA ARG A 109 3.16 3.90 11.91
C ARG A 109 4.33 3.19 12.58
N HIS A 110 4.09 2.53 13.71
CA HIS A 110 5.14 1.86 14.48
C HIS A 110 5.79 0.74 13.65
N GLU A 111 5.00 -0.14 13.03
CA GLU A 111 5.49 -1.20 12.13
C GLU A 111 6.24 -0.62 10.94
N ARG A 112 5.70 0.44 10.34
CA ARG A 112 6.26 1.09 9.15
C ARG A 112 7.62 1.72 9.45
N ARG A 113 7.76 2.40 10.59
CA ARG A 113 9.04 2.97 11.07
C ARG A 113 10.05 1.86 11.38
N ALA A 114 9.64 0.84 12.12
CA ALA A 114 10.48 -0.31 12.44
C ALA A 114 10.97 -1.01 11.16
N HIS A 115 10.09 -1.23 10.19
CA HIS A 115 10.41 -1.84 8.90
C HIS A 115 11.38 -0.99 8.08
N LEU A 116 11.17 0.33 8.00
CA LEU A 116 12.08 1.23 7.29
C LEU A 116 13.48 1.26 7.93
N ARG A 117 13.58 1.30 9.26
CA ARG A 117 14.86 1.16 9.95
C ARG A 117 15.52 -0.20 9.65
N GLN A 118 14.78 -1.28 9.83
CA GLN A 118 15.30 -2.64 9.69
C GLN A 118 15.72 -2.97 8.26
N VAL A 119 14.93 -2.61 7.25
CA VAL A 119 15.18 -2.96 5.84
C VAL A 119 16.03 -1.89 5.16
N TRP A 120 15.68 -0.62 5.31
CA TRP A 120 16.30 0.49 4.56
C TRP A 120 17.37 1.25 5.36
N GLY A 121 17.33 1.20 6.69
CA GLY A 121 18.36 1.83 7.54
C GLY A 121 18.16 3.33 7.77
N PHE A 122 16.94 3.84 7.66
CA PHE A 122 16.63 5.24 7.96
C PHE A 122 15.35 5.40 8.78
N ASP A 123 15.26 6.49 9.53
CA ASP A 123 14.04 6.96 10.18
C ASP A 123 13.26 7.88 9.24
N CYS A 124 12.04 7.47 8.88
CA CYS A 124 11.19 8.31 8.04
C CYS A 124 10.79 9.57 8.79
N ALA A 125 11.10 10.72 8.20
CA ALA A 125 10.77 12.03 8.73
C ALA A 125 9.67 12.72 7.91
N CYS A 126 8.81 12.01 7.19
CA CYS A 126 7.69 12.62 6.46
C CYS A 126 6.67 13.27 7.42
N ALA A 127 5.71 14.04 6.88
CA ALA A 127 4.70 14.72 7.69
C ALA A 127 3.93 13.77 8.62
N LEU A 128 3.54 12.59 8.13
CA LEU A 128 2.86 11.54 8.91
C LEU A 128 3.74 10.94 10.02
N CYS A 129 5.04 10.77 9.77
CA CYS A 129 5.92 10.17 10.76
C CYS A 129 6.39 11.16 11.84
N ARG A 130 6.43 12.46 11.51
CA ARG A 130 6.81 13.54 12.45
C ARG A 130 5.69 13.93 13.41
N SER A 131 4.43 13.73 13.04
CA SER A 131 3.32 13.98 13.95
C SER A 131 3.33 13.02 15.14
N THR A 132 3.25 13.56 16.35
CA THR A 132 3.45 12.90 17.66
C THR A 132 2.21 12.18 18.20
N ALA A 133 1.23 11.87 17.36
CA ALA A 133 -0.09 11.43 17.83
C ALA A 133 -0.19 9.90 18.03
N SER A 134 0.79 9.31 18.69
CA SER A 134 0.63 8.05 19.40
C SER A 134 1.24 8.25 20.80
N ARG A 135 0.43 8.82 21.71
CA ARG A 135 0.58 8.49 23.13
C ARG A 135 0.29 6.98 23.18
N ASP A 136 1.35 6.19 23.39
CA ASP A 136 1.37 4.76 23.81
C ASP A 136 2.70 4.07 23.44
N ASP A 137 3.68 4.75 22.83
CA ASP A 137 5.08 4.29 22.87
C ASP A 137 5.75 4.95 24.09
N ASP A 138 5.40 4.47 25.29
CA ASP A 138 6.36 4.46 26.40
C ASP A 138 7.56 3.64 25.90
N ASP A 139 8.59 4.34 25.42
CA ASP A 139 9.96 3.81 25.42
C ASP A 139 10.33 3.58 26.89
N ASN A 140 9.83 2.47 27.46
CA ASN A 140 10.28 1.89 28.71
C ASN A 140 11.65 1.25 28.46
N ASP A 141 12.64 2.10 28.15
CA ASP A 141 14.06 1.84 28.31
C ASP A 141 14.53 2.73 29.49
N ASP A 142 13.87 2.60 30.64
CA ASP A 142 14.44 3.03 31.92
C ASP A 142 15.22 1.83 32.48
N ASP A 143 16.54 1.92 32.26
CA ASP A 143 17.55 1.30 33.10
C ASP A 143 17.25 1.60 34.58
N ASP A 144 17.50 0.61 35.42
CA ASP A 144 17.49 0.68 36.87
C ASP A 144 18.04 2.02 37.41
N ASP A 145 17.24 2.75 38.20
CA ASP A 145 17.70 3.45 39.40
C ASP A 145 16.48 3.80 40.27
N ASP A 146 16.23 2.96 41.28
CA ASP A 146 15.44 3.30 42.45
C ASP A 146 16.12 4.50 43.16
N ASP A 147 15.49 5.68 43.15
CA ASP A 147 15.69 6.66 44.21
C ASP A 147 14.44 7.54 44.41
N ASP A 148 14.10 7.72 45.68
CA ASP A 148 12.85 8.25 46.26
C ASP A 148 12.47 9.71 45.89
N ASN A 149 11.17 10.01 46.10
CA ASN A 149 10.55 11.33 46.38
C ASN A 149 10.43 12.32 45.20
N ASP A 150 9.42 13.19 45.04
CA ASP A 150 8.36 13.76 45.89
C ASP A 150 7.22 14.31 44.99
N ASP A 151 6.08 14.67 45.60
CA ASP A 151 4.91 15.36 45.02
C ASP A 151 5.27 16.58 44.14
N ASP A 152 4.57 16.75 43.01
CA ASP A 152 4.12 18.06 42.52
C ASP A 152 2.91 17.90 41.57
N ASP A 153 1.79 18.50 41.98
CA ASP A 153 0.63 18.81 41.16
C ASP A 153 1.05 19.78 40.05
N ASP A 154 0.80 19.44 38.78
CA ASP A 154 0.66 20.43 37.72
C ASP A 154 -0.52 20.05 36.80
N ASP A 155 -1.64 20.72 37.06
CA ASP A 155 -2.74 20.93 36.12
C ASP A 155 -2.18 21.65 34.88
N ASP A 156 -1.77 20.89 33.85
CA ASP A 156 -1.49 21.46 32.53
C ASP A 156 -2.66 21.19 31.57
N ASP A 157 -3.61 22.13 31.61
CA ASP A 157 -4.50 22.48 30.50
C ASP A 157 -3.64 22.71 29.24
N ASN A 158 -3.41 21.66 28.45
CA ASN A 158 -2.72 21.82 27.18
C ASN A 158 -3.69 21.58 26.02
N ASP A 159 -4.07 22.70 25.41
CA ASP A 159 -4.76 22.82 24.13
C ASP A 159 -4.30 21.74 23.15
N ASP A 160 -5.12 20.69 22.98
CA ASP A 160 -4.95 19.68 21.93
C ASP A 160 -4.97 20.39 20.56
N ASP A 161 -3.78 20.70 20.05
CA ASP A 161 -3.57 21.26 18.73
C ASP A 161 -4.34 20.43 17.69
N ALA A 162 -5.19 21.10 16.89
CA ALA A 162 -6.01 20.46 15.86
C ALA A 162 -5.17 19.61 14.87
N ALA A 163 -3.88 19.96 14.70
CA ALA A 163 -2.93 19.20 13.90
C ALA A 163 -2.65 17.79 14.48
N THR A 164 -2.60 17.66 15.80
CA THR A 164 -2.34 16.40 16.53
C THR A 164 -3.53 15.44 16.41
N ARG A 165 -4.76 15.96 16.44
CA ARG A 165 -5.99 15.17 16.18
C ARG A 165 -6.05 14.66 14.75
N THR A 166 -5.69 15.47 13.75
CA THR A 166 -5.76 15.08 12.33
C THR A 166 -4.80 13.93 11.94
N THR A 167 -3.72 13.72 12.70
CA THR A 167 -2.67 12.75 12.34
C THR A 167 -2.83 11.38 13.00
N SER A 168 -3.23 11.34 14.29
CA SER A 168 -3.64 10.07 14.94
C SER A 168 -4.80 9.45 14.16
N ASP A 169 -5.73 10.31 13.76
CA ASP A 169 -6.85 9.98 12.89
C ASP A 169 -6.38 9.51 11.49
N SER A 170 -5.23 9.95 10.98
CA SER A 170 -4.68 9.42 9.72
C SER A 170 -4.10 8.01 9.85
N ASP A 171 -3.34 7.71 10.91
CA ASP A 171 -2.78 6.37 11.09
C ASP A 171 -3.86 5.36 11.51
N HIS A 172 -4.81 5.75 12.38
CA HIS A 172 -5.98 4.92 12.71
C HIS A 172 -6.82 4.59 11.48
N ARG A 173 -7.06 5.56 10.57
CA ARG A 173 -7.73 5.25 9.30
C ARG A 173 -6.95 4.24 8.46
N ARG A 174 -5.61 4.30 8.43
CA ARG A 174 -4.78 3.36 7.65
C ARG A 174 -4.82 1.95 8.20
N GLU A 175 -4.77 1.83 9.51
CA GLU A 175 -4.96 0.56 10.22
C GLU A 175 -6.36 0.00 9.93
N ARG A 176 -7.40 0.84 10.09
CA ARG A 176 -8.78 0.50 9.77
C ARG A 176 -8.97 0.03 8.33
N VAL A 177 -8.29 0.63 7.35
CA VAL A 177 -8.28 0.17 5.94
C VAL A 177 -7.79 -1.27 5.84
N GLY A 178 -6.73 -1.63 6.58
CA GLY A 178 -6.20 -2.99 6.63
C GLY A 178 -7.18 -3.99 7.28
N GLU A 179 -7.77 -3.62 8.41
CA GLU A 179 -8.76 -4.42 9.14
C GLU A 179 -10.04 -4.66 8.32
N LEU A 180 -10.56 -3.61 7.69
CA LEU A 180 -11.74 -3.68 6.83
C LEU A 180 -11.48 -4.59 5.64
N ARG A 181 -10.32 -4.49 4.98
CA ARG A 181 -9.96 -5.40 3.89
C ARG A 181 -10.07 -6.86 4.32
N GLN A 182 -9.45 -7.22 5.45
CA GLN A 182 -9.49 -8.59 5.96
C GLN A 182 -10.92 -9.04 6.29
N SER A 183 -11.71 -8.16 6.92
CA SER A 183 -13.09 -8.43 7.33
C SER A 183 -14.03 -8.61 6.13
N VAL A 184 -13.88 -7.76 5.11
CA VAL A 184 -14.61 -7.86 3.83
C VAL A 184 -14.32 -9.18 3.15
N MET A 185 -13.04 -9.55 2.99
CA MET A 185 -12.64 -10.78 2.31
C MET A 185 -13.14 -12.02 3.06
N LYS A 186 -13.04 -12.02 4.40
CA LYS A 186 -13.55 -13.11 5.23
C LYS A 186 -15.06 -13.26 5.07
N ALA A 187 -15.83 -12.17 5.25
CA ALA A 187 -17.28 -12.19 5.13
C ALA A 187 -17.72 -12.63 3.71
N ALA A 188 -17.05 -12.16 2.66
CA ALA A 188 -17.32 -12.58 1.30
C ALA A 188 -17.07 -14.09 1.09
N SER A 189 -15.98 -14.63 1.64
CA SER A 189 -15.65 -16.06 1.55
C SER A 189 -16.66 -16.96 2.28
N GLU A 190 -17.22 -16.46 3.39
CA GLU A 190 -18.26 -17.11 4.19
C GLU A 190 -19.68 -16.82 3.63
N GLN A 191 -19.76 -16.18 2.46
CA GLN A 191 -20.99 -15.82 1.73
C GLN A 191 -21.88 -14.81 2.45
N TYR A 192 -21.36 -14.07 3.43
CA TYR A 192 -22.05 -12.96 4.11
C TYR A 192 -22.05 -11.69 3.26
N PHE A 193 -22.61 -11.75 2.05
CA PHE A 193 -22.45 -10.71 1.03
C PHE A 193 -23.00 -9.33 1.40
N GLU A 194 -24.13 -9.24 2.12
CA GLU A 194 -24.69 -7.96 2.56
C GLU A 194 -23.77 -7.28 3.58
N ASN A 195 -23.31 -8.02 4.59
CA ASN A 195 -22.36 -7.52 5.59
C ASN A 195 -21.03 -7.15 4.94
N ALA A 196 -20.54 -7.99 4.03
CA ALA A 196 -19.32 -7.73 3.28
C ALA A 196 -19.44 -6.45 2.44
N LEU A 197 -20.60 -6.19 1.82
CA LEU A 197 -20.83 -4.99 1.03
C LEU A 197 -20.85 -3.73 1.89
N VAL A 198 -21.48 -3.78 3.08
CA VAL A 198 -21.46 -2.65 4.02
C VAL A 198 -20.03 -2.31 4.42
N MET A 199 -19.26 -3.32 4.85
CA MET A 199 -17.85 -3.13 5.22
C MET A 199 -16.99 -2.67 4.02
N ALA A 200 -17.29 -3.15 2.81
CA ALA A 200 -16.53 -2.77 1.62
C ALA A 200 -16.78 -1.32 1.19
N ARG A 201 -17.97 -0.77 1.46
CA ARG A 201 -18.26 0.66 1.24
C ARG A 201 -17.55 1.53 2.26
N GLU A 202 -17.58 1.15 3.53
CA GLU A 202 -16.78 1.81 4.58
C GLU A 202 -15.28 1.76 4.22
N TRP A 203 -14.81 0.62 3.71
CA TRP A 203 -13.42 0.45 3.29
C TRP A 203 -13.00 1.46 2.19
N LEU A 204 -13.87 1.69 1.20
CA LEU A 204 -13.66 2.72 0.18
C LEU A 204 -13.58 4.13 0.81
N GLU A 205 -14.56 4.48 1.65
CA GLU A 205 -14.66 5.80 2.27
C GLU A 205 -13.44 6.11 3.16
N VAL A 206 -13.10 5.20 4.06
CA VAL A 206 -11.96 5.37 4.98
C VAL A 206 -10.63 5.47 4.21
N GLY A 207 -10.46 4.70 3.13
CA GLY A 207 -9.22 4.76 2.36
C GLY A 207 -9.07 6.05 1.54
N GLU A 208 -10.17 6.61 1.02
CA GLU A 208 -10.17 7.93 0.39
C GLU A 208 -9.78 9.02 1.41
N GLU A 209 -10.36 8.99 2.61
CA GLU A 209 -10.05 9.94 3.69
C GLU A 209 -8.61 9.83 4.19
N ALA A 210 -8.07 8.61 4.32
CA ALA A 210 -6.71 8.35 4.78
C ALA A 210 -5.62 8.85 3.81
N GLY A 211 -6.02 9.33 2.63
CA GLY A 211 -5.11 9.71 1.56
C GLY A 211 -4.20 8.55 1.14
N VAL A 212 -4.62 7.31 1.39
CA VAL A 212 -3.95 6.09 0.95
C VAL A 212 -4.26 5.99 -0.53
N PRO A 213 -3.29 6.16 -1.45
CA PRO A 213 -3.50 5.84 -2.86
C PRO A 213 -3.90 4.38 -2.95
N PRO A 214 -5.17 4.03 -3.21
CA PRO A 214 -5.53 2.64 -3.26
C PRO A 214 -5.02 2.09 -4.61
N PRO A 215 -4.72 0.79 -4.72
CA PRO A 215 -4.97 0.09 -5.97
C PRO A 215 -6.49 0.08 -6.18
N MET A 216 -7.06 1.25 -6.54
CA MET A 216 -8.51 1.51 -6.62
C MET A 216 -9.25 0.45 -7.44
N GLY A 217 -8.55 -0.16 -8.41
CA GLY A 217 -9.07 -1.26 -9.20
C GLY A 217 -9.54 -2.44 -8.36
N GLU A 218 -8.71 -2.96 -7.44
CA GLU A 218 -9.04 -4.11 -6.58
C GLU A 218 -10.27 -3.80 -5.72
N TRP A 219 -10.30 -2.60 -5.14
CA TRP A 219 -11.34 -2.22 -4.20
C TRP A 219 -12.69 -2.08 -4.92
N TYR A 220 -12.70 -1.40 -6.07
CA TYR A 220 -13.90 -1.30 -6.90
C TYR A 220 -14.35 -2.66 -7.45
N ASP A 221 -13.43 -3.56 -7.79
CA ASP A 221 -13.77 -4.93 -8.22
C ASP A 221 -14.50 -5.69 -7.10
N VAL A 222 -14.01 -5.61 -5.86
CA VAL A 222 -14.64 -6.22 -4.69
C VAL A 222 -16.05 -5.68 -4.49
N VAL A 223 -16.22 -4.36 -4.51
CA VAL A 223 -17.54 -3.74 -4.31
C VAL A 223 -18.48 -4.06 -5.47
N ALA A 224 -17.98 -4.12 -6.71
CA ALA A 224 -18.77 -4.50 -7.88
C ALA A 224 -19.32 -5.92 -7.76
N ARG A 225 -18.46 -6.88 -7.38
CA ARG A 225 -18.83 -8.29 -7.20
C ARG A 225 -19.82 -8.47 -6.05
N LEU A 226 -19.57 -7.85 -4.90
CA LEU A 226 -20.49 -7.89 -3.77
C LEU A 226 -21.85 -7.27 -4.10
N SER A 227 -21.87 -6.15 -4.81
CA SER A 227 -23.10 -5.53 -5.30
C SER A 227 -23.90 -6.47 -6.20
N PHE A 228 -23.21 -7.24 -7.05
CA PHE A 228 -23.84 -8.24 -7.89
C PHE A 228 -24.45 -9.39 -7.07
N GLU A 229 -23.73 -9.93 -6.10
CA GLU A 229 -24.20 -11.04 -5.25
C GLU A 229 -25.44 -10.68 -4.42
N VAL A 230 -25.55 -9.43 -3.95
CA VAL A 230 -26.75 -8.93 -3.25
C VAL A 230 -27.87 -8.49 -4.20
N GLY A 231 -27.66 -8.60 -5.52
CA GLY A 231 -28.65 -8.30 -6.54
C GLY A 231 -28.77 -6.82 -6.97
N ASP A 232 -27.86 -5.94 -6.52
CA ASP A 232 -27.76 -4.55 -6.96
C ASP A 232 -26.94 -4.45 -8.25
N LEU A 233 -27.57 -4.81 -9.37
CA LEU A 233 -26.94 -4.79 -10.70
C LEU A 233 -26.49 -3.38 -11.13
N GLU A 234 -27.21 -2.34 -10.73
CA GLU A 234 -26.86 -0.97 -11.07
C GLU A 234 -25.59 -0.55 -10.34
N ALA A 235 -25.44 -0.85 -9.05
CA ALA A 235 -24.18 -0.62 -8.33
C ALA A 235 -23.05 -1.48 -8.89
N ALA A 236 -23.31 -2.76 -9.19
CA ALA A 236 -22.31 -3.65 -9.78
C ALA A 236 -21.72 -3.06 -11.07
N LYS A 237 -22.57 -2.57 -11.98
CA LYS A 237 -22.13 -1.94 -13.23
C LYS A 237 -21.33 -0.65 -12.99
N ARG A 238 -21.78 0.20 -12.05
CA ARG A 238 -21.08 1.44 -11.71
C ARG A 238 -19.67 1.16 -11.19
N TYR A 239 -19.54 0.27 -10.21
CA TYR A 239 -18.24 -0.07 -9.63
C TYR A 239 -17.35 -0.85 -10.60
N ALA A 240 -17.89 -1.73 -11.45
CA ALA A 240 -17.10 -2.41 -12.48
C ALA A 240 -16.48 -1.41 -13.48
N MET A 241 -17.21 -0.35 -13.84
CA MET A 241 -16.67 0.73 -14.69
C MET A 241 -15.54 1.49 -13.99
N LEU A 242 -15.73 1.83 -12.70
CA LEU A 242 -14.68 2.47 -11.90
C LEU A 242 -13.43 1.57 -11.75
N ALA A 243 -13.62 0.26 -11.60
CA ALA A 243 -12.53 -0.72 -11.56
C ALA A 243 -11.73 -0.72 -12.86
N VAL A 244 -12.39 -0.75 -14.03
CA VAL A 244 -11.73 -0.67 -15.33
C VAL A 244 -10.92 0.61 -15.48
N ASP A 245 -11.49 1.76 -15.11
CA ASP A 245 -10.81 3.05 -15.19
C ASP A 245 -9.59 3.11 -14.25
N ALA A 246 -9.74 2.59 -13.03
CA ALA A 246 -8.67 2.53 -12.05
C ALA A 246 -7.55 1.58 -12.49
N TRP A 247 -7.85 0.35 -12.91
CA TRP A 247 -6.84 -0.58 -13.41
C TRP A 247 -6.12 -0.05 -14.64
N ARG A 248 -6.84 0.61 -15.55
CA ARG A 248 -6.24 1.26 -16.71
C ARG A 248 -5.26 2.35 -16.31
N ARG A 249 -5.62 3.17 -15.33
CA ARG A 249 -4.79 4.29 -14.85
C ARG A 249 -3.59 3.80 -14.05
N PHE A 250 -3.81 2.89 -13.11
CA PHE A 250 -2.84 2.51 -12.08
C PHE A 250 -2.13 1.18 -12.39
N GLY A 251 -2.86 0.14 -12.77
CA GLY A 251 -2.29 -1.15 -13.21
C GLY A 251 -1.60 -1.08 -14.58
N GLY A 252 -2.05 -0.16 -15.44
CA GLY A 252 -1.51 0.04 -16.78
C GLY A 252 -2.20 -0.81 -17.84
N VAL A 253 -1.89 -0.54 -19.11
CA VAL A 253 -2.55 -1.18 -20.26
C VAL A 253 -2.23 -2.67 -20.42
N ASP A 254 -1.17 -3.14 -19.75
CA ASP A 254 -0.70 -4.52 -19.78
C ASP A 254 -1.11 -5.33 -18.56
N SER A 255 -1.89 -4.74 -17.64
CA SER A 255 -2.36 -5.42 -16.43
C SER A 255 -3.36 -6.52 -16.78
N THR A 256 -3.14 -7.71 -16.23
CA THR A 256 -4.09 -8.83 -16.28
C THR A 256 -5.37 -8.49 -15.54
N ASP A 257 -5.29 -7.76 -14.43
CA ASP A 257 -6.46 -7.27 -13.68
C ASP A 257 -7.36 -6.35 -14.52
N LEU A 258 -6.76 -5.50 -15.37
CA LEU A 258 -7.52 -4.67 -16.32
C LEU A 258 -8.32 -5.54 -17.29
N ASP A 259 -7.73 -6.62 -17.81
CA ASP A 259 -8.43 -7.53 -18.72
C ASP A 259 -9.56 -8.29 -18.01
N VAL A 260 -9.32 -8.75 -16.77
CA VAL A 260 -10.35 -9.37 -15.92
C VAL A 260 -11.51 -8.40 -15.65
N ALA A 261 -11.22 -7.15 -15.27
CA ALA A 261 -12.22 -6.13 -15.01
C ALA A 261 -13.06 -5.80 -16.26
N ARG A 262 -12.42 -5.74 -17.45
CA ARG A 262 -13.11 -5.54 -18.74
C ARG A 262 -14.05 -6.68 -19.08
N VAL A 263 -13.61 -7.92 -18.90
CA VAL A 263 -14.45 -9.11 -19.13
C VAL A 263 -15.66 -9.08 -18.21
N TYR A 264 -15.45 -8.81 -16.92
CA TYR A 264 -16.53 -8.71 -15.95
C TYR A 264 -17.53 -7.59 -16.29
N MET A 265 -17.05 -6.40 -16.66
CA MET A 265 -17.89 -5.29 -17.11
C MET A 265 -18.71 -5.66 -18.37
N MET A 266 -18.11 -6.37 -19.33
CA MET A 266 -18.80 -6.86 -20.52
C MET A 266 -19.91 -7.86 -20.16
N GLU A 267 -19.65 -8.79 -19.23
CA GLU A 267 -20.63 -9.76 -18.76
C GLU A 267 -21.83 -9.08 -18.10
N LEU A 268 -21.58 -8.12 -17.20
CA LEU A 268 -22.64 -7.30 -16.60
C LEU A 268 -23.45 -6.53 -17.65
N GLY A 269 -22.77 -6.02 -18.69
CA GLY A 269 -23.41 -5.29 -19.79
C GLY A 269 -24.42 -6.11 -20.60
N ARG A 270 -24.30 -7.45 -20.62
CA ARG A 270 -25.26 -8.35 -21.27
C ARG A 270 -26.57 -8.50 -20.50
N LEU A 271 -26.59 -8.13 -19.22
CA LEU A 271 -27.78 -8.19 -18.38
C LEU A 271 -28.64 -6.94 -18.59
N ALA A 272 -29.93 -7.15 -18.85
CA ALA A 272 -30.90 -6.07 -19.05
C ALA A 272 -31.06 -5.22 -17.78
N ARG A 273 -31.46 -3.95 -17.94
CA ARG A 273 -31.85 -3.12 -16.79
C ARG A 273 -33.07 -3.75 -16.13
N GLY A 274 -33.02 -3.93 -14.81
CA GLY A 274 -34.08 -4.59 -14.04
C GLY A 274 -34.02 -6.12 -14.05
N THR A 275 -32.95 -6.74 -14.57
CA THR A 275 -32.69 -8.17 -14.34
C THR A 275 -32.64 -8.41 -12.83
N ARG A 276 -33.61 -9.16 -12.32
CA ARG A 276 -33.62 -9.61 -10.92
C ARG A 276 -32.65 -10.77 -10.80
N LEU A 277 -31.52 -10.51 -10.17
CA LEU A 277 -30.57 -11.56 -9.82
C LEU A 277 -31.16 -12.37 -8.67
N GLU A 278 -31.10 -13.70 -8.76
CA GLU A 278 -31.39 -14.54 -7.61
C GLU A 278 -30.26 -14.31 -6.60
N THR A 279 -30.57 -13.61 -5.51
CA THR A 279 -29.64 -13.45 -4.39
C THR A 279 -29.27 -14.82 -3.88
N ARG A 280 -27.99 -15.13 -3.77
CA ARG A 280 -27.51 -16.23 -2.92
C ARG A 280 -27.69 -15.77 -1.48
N GLY A 281 -28.95 -15.80 -1.02
CA GLY A 281 -29.35 -15.21 0.23
C GLY A 281 -28.59 -15.80 1.40
N VAL A 282 -28.05 -14.93 2.25
CA VAL A 282 -27.73 -15.31 3.63
C VAL A 282 -29.06 -15.39 4.36
N ARG A 283 -29.39 -16.57 4.88
CA ARG A 283 -30.45 -16.67 5.89
C ARG A 283 -30.01 -15.85 7.10
N ASN A 284 -30.81 -14.85 7.48
CA ASN A 284 -30.65 -14.11 8.72
C ASN A 284 -30.45 -15.10 9.90
N MET A 285 -29.31 -15.02 10.60
CA MET A 285 -29.03 -15.79 11.81
C MET A 285 -29.31 -15.01 13.11
N PHE A 286 -29.82 -13.77 13.02
CA PHE A 286 -30.25 -12.99 14.17
C PHE A 286 -31.75 -12.65 14.07
N GLY A 287 -32.55 -13.51 14.73
CA GLY A 287 -34.00 -13.44 14.97
C GLY A 287 -34.74 -14.61 14.30
N ASP A 288 -35.16 -15.69 14.98
CA ASP A 288 -35.69 -15.83 16.35
C ASP A 288 -34.90 -16.82 17.24
N ALA A 289 -34.21 -16.32 18.28
CA ALA A 289 -33.93 -16.94 19.59
C ALA A 289 -32.88 -16.10 20.36
#